data_AF-I7KSS1-F1
#
_entry.id   AF-I7KSS1-F1
#
_cell.length_a   1.000
_cell.length_b   1.000
_cell.length_c   1.000
_cell.angle_alpha   90.00
_cell.angle_beta   90.00
_cell.angle_gamma   90.00
#
_symmetry.space_group_name_H-M   'P 1'
#
loop_
_entity.id
_entity.type
_entity.pdbx_description
1 polymer ?
#
loop_
_entity_poly.entity_id
_entity_poly.type
_entity_poly.pdbx_seq_one_letter_code
_entity_poly.pdbx_strand_id
1 'polypeptide(L)' 'MQMMPMLIDKDDEDGYEDREEDRVSVEEILNKIEKNDPQIFAILRAYGIPMPVARRLVRRIIRLTLRYSR' A
#
# COMPACT_ATOMS: atom_id res chain seq x y z
N MET A 1 -18.10 -26.11 8.54
CA MET A 1 -17.58 -24.72 8.61
C MET A 1 -16.35 -24.64 7.74
N GLN A 2 -16.44 -24.02 6.57
CA GLN A 2 -15.24 -23.70 5.78
C GLN A 2 -14.47 -22.62 6.54
N MET A 3 -13.22 -22.92 6.90
CA MET A 3 -12.32 -21.92 7.46
C MET A 3 -11.97 -20.94 6.35
N MET A 4 -12.28 -19.65 6.55
CA MET A 4 -11.73 -18.58 5.73
C MET A 4 -10.20 -18.70 5.75
N PRO A 5 -9.51 -18.71 4.59
CA PRO A 5 -8.06 -18.67 4.61
C PRO A 5 -7.66 -17.36 5.28
N MET A 6 -6.93 -17.47 6.40
CA MET A 6 -6.20 -16.33 6.94
C MET A 6 -5.32 -15.82 5.81
N LEU A 7 -5.47 -14.54 5.48
CA LEU A 7 -4.47 -13.81 4.72
C LEU A 7 -3.20 -13.86 5.56
N ILE A 8 -2.36 -14.85 5.27
CA ILE A 8 -0.98 -14.90 5.73
C ILE A 8 -0.38 -13.57 5.27
N ASP A 9 0.08 -12.74 6.21
CA ASP A 9 1.00 -11.63 5.96
C ASP A 9 2.29 -12.25 5.35
N LYS A 10 2.24 -12.55 4.06
CA LYS A 10 3.32 -13.19 3.28
C LYS A 10 4.11 -12.17 2.46
N ASP A 11 3.92 -10.88 2.76
CA ASP A 11 4.53 -9.75 2.04
C ASP A 11 5.69 -9.10 2.82
N ASP A 12 6.04 -9.60 4.01
CA ASP A 12 7.20 -9.09 4.77
C ASP A 12 8.55 -9.56 4.19
N GLU A 13 8.54 -10.37 3.12
CA GLU A 13 9.74 -10.85 2.43
C GLU A 13 9.73 -10.45 0.95
N ASP A 14 9.37 -9.19 0.66
CA ASP A 14 9.69 -8.55 -0.60
C ASP A 14 11.21 -8.31 -0.70
N GLY A 15 11.97 -9.34 -1.07
CA GLY A 15 13.42 -9.31 -1.37
C GLY A 15 13.78 -8.51 -2.62
N TYR A 16 13.12 -7.38 -2.85
CA TYR A 16 13.46 -6.44 -3.92
C TYR A 16 14.31 -5.32 -3.30
N GLU A 17 15.53 -5.16 -3.80
CA GLU A 17 16.37 -3.98 -3.52
C GLU A 17 15.66 -2.72 -4.01
N ASP A 18 14.79 -2.16 -3.17
CA ASP A 18 14.30 -0.80 -3.32
C ASP A 18 15.52 0.13 -3.24
N ARG A 19 15.79 0.88 -4.30
CA ARG A 19 16.75 1.99 -4.24
C ARG A 19 16.27 2.97 -3.17
N GLU A 20 17.16 3.50 -2.34
CA GLU A 20 16.78 4.43 -1.26
C GLU A 20 15.98 5.64 -1.79
N GLU A 21 16.36 6.13 -2.98
CA GLU A 21 15.69 7.23 -3.67
C GLU A 21 14.21 6.91 -3.99
N ASP A 22 13.93 5.66 -4.37
CA ASP A 22 12.57 5.21 -4.65
C ASP A 22 11.75 5.13 -3.33
N ARG A 23 12.35 4.76 -2.20
CA ARG A 23 11.65 4.72 -0.89
C ARG A 23 11.18 6.10 -0.42
N VAL A 24 12.04 7.12 -0.57
CA VAL A 24 11.70 8.51 -0.22
C VAL A 24 10.54 8.98 -1.09
N SER A 25 10.60 8.73 -2.40
CA SER A 25 9.53 9.11 -3.34
C SER A 25 8.19 8.42 -3.01
N VAL A 26 8.21 7.16 -2.59
CA VAL A 26 7.01 6.39 -2.26
C VAL A 26 6.30 6.97 -1.03
N GLU A 27 7.01 7.24 0.07
CA GLU A 27 6.39 7.80 1.28
C GLU A 27 5.91 9.24 1.04
N GLU A 28 6.63 10.04 0.26
CA GLU A 28 6.18 11.39 -0.12
C GLU A 28 4.88 11.36 -0.93
N ILE A 29 4.78 10.47 -1.92
CA ILE A 29 3.55 10.29 -2.72
C ILE A 29 2.41 9.78 -1.83
N LEU A 30 2.67 8.79 -0.97
CA LEU A 30 1.68 8.25 -0.04
C LEU A 30 1.12 9.34 0.87
N ASN A 31 1.98 10.17 1.46
CA ASN A 31 1.56 11.27 2.32
C ASN A 31 0.78 12.35 1.56
N LYS A 32 1.14 12.64 0.29
CA LYS A 32 0.38 13.54 -0.58
C LYS A 32 -1.02 12.99 -0.86
N ILE A 33 -1.16 11.70 -1.13
CA ILE A 33 -2.45 11.04 -1.36
C ILE A 33 -3.29 11.06 -0.08
N GLU A 34 -2.70 10.77 1.09
CA GLU A 34 -3.41 10.85 2.38
C GLU A 34 -3.96 12.25 2.65
N LYS A 35 -3.21 13.30 2.30
CA LYS A 35 -3.59 14.69 2.54
C LYS A 35 -4.59 15.23 1.52
N ASN A 36 -4.37 14.96 0.23
CA ASN A 36 -5.11 15.59 -0.86
C ASN A 36 -6.30 14.74 -1.33
N ASP A 37 -6.24 13.41 -1.17
CA ASP A 37 -7.24 12.45 -1.65
C ASP A 37 -7.74 11.51 -0.53
N PRO A 38 -8.19 12.04 0.63
CA PRO A 38 -8.58 11.23 1.79
C PRO A 38 -9.74 10.26 1.47
N GLN A 39 -10.52 10.56 0.43
CA GLN A 39 -11.59 9.71 -0.10
C GLN A 39 -11.13 8.31 -0.48
N ILE A 40 -9.88 8.13 -0.93
CA ILE A 40 -9.34 6.80 -1.25
C ILE A 40 -9.34 5.90 -0.01
N PHE A 41 -8.84 6.42 1.11
CA PHE A 41 -8.82 5.71 2.38
C PHE A 41 -10.21 5.57 2.99
N ALA A 42 -11.09 6.54 2.79
CA ALA A 42 -12.48 6.45 3.22
C ALA A 42 -13.24 5.32 2.50
N ILE A 43 -13.03 5.17 1.19
CA ILE A 43 -13.60 4.07 0.40
C ILE A 43 -13.08 2.73 0.89
N LEU A 44 -11.76 2.58 1.05
CA LEU A 44 -11.15 1.33 1.56
C LEU A 44 -11.72 0.96 2.94
N ARG A 45 -11.89 1.95 3.81
CA ARG A 45 -12.54 1.77 5.12
C ARG A 45 -13.99 1.34 5.00
N ALA A 46 -14.76 1.92 4.07
CA ALA A 46 -16.15 1.53 3.82
C ALA A 46 -16.28 0.07 3.36
N TYR A 47 -15.27 -0.45 2.66
CA TYR A 47 -15.14 -1.86 2.30
C TYR A 47 -14.59 -2.75 3.44
N GLY A 48 -14.46 -2.23 4.66
CA GLY A 48 -14.01 -2.98 5.83
C GLY A 48 -12.49 -3.13 5.94
N ILE A 49 -11.70 -2.38 5.15
CA ILE A 49 -10.24 -2.44 5.21
C ILE A 49 -9.73 -1.48 6.30
N PRO A 50 -9.02 -1.98 7.34
CA PRO A 50 -8.45 -1.12 8.37
C PRO A 50 -7.39 -0.17 7.81
N MET A 51 -7.28 1.03 8.38
CA MET A 51 -6.32 2.06 7.93
C MET A 51 -4.87 1.55 7.78
N PRO A 52 -4.31 0.74 8.69
CA PRO A 52 -2.96 0.20 8.50
C PRO A 52 -2.83 -0.68 7.25
N VAL A 53 -3.84 -1.50 6.97
CA VAL A 53 -3.88 -2.37 5.78
C VAL A 53 -4.06 -1.55 4.51
N ALA A 54 -4.97 -0.58 4.52
CA ALA A 54 -5.18 0.36 3.42
C ALA A 54 -3.90 1.11 3.07
N ARG A 55 -3.18 1.64 4.08
CA ARG A 55 -1.90 2.33 3.91
C ARG A 55 -0.82 1.43 3.32
N ARG A 56 -0.75 0.16 3.73
CA ARG A 56 0.15 -0.84 3.12
C ARG A 56 -0.20 -1.12 1.66
N LEU A 57 -1.48 -1.29 1.34
CA LEU A 57 -1.94 -1.53 -0.04
C LEU A 57 -1.61 -0.35 -0.96
N VAL A 58 -1.95 0.88 -0.55
CA VAL A 58 -1.68 2.09 -1.34
C VAL A 58 -0.16 2.26 -1.55
N ARG A 59 0.66 2.04 -0.52
CA ARG A 59 2.12 2.02 -0.65
C ARG A 59 2.59 1.03 -1.72
N ARG A 60 2.06 -0.19 -1.71
CA ARG A 60 2.41 -1.25 -2.68
C ARG A 60 2.04 -0.85 -4.10
N ILE A 61 0.86 -0.25 -4.29
CA ILE A 61 0.39 0.26 -5.59
C ILE A 61 1.33 1.37 -6.09
N ILE A 62 1.70 2.34 -5.24
CA ILE A 62 2.65 3.41 -5.62
C ILE A 62 3.97 2.80 -6.07
N ARG A 63 4.54 1.87 -5.29
CA ARG A 63 5.82 1.20 -5.61
C ARG A 63 5.75 0.49 -6.96
N LEU A 64 4.71 -0.31 -7.19
CA LEU A 64 4.52 -1.01 -8.47
C LEU A 64 4.38 -0.03 -9.63
N THR A 65 3.60 1.04 -9.44
CA THR A 65 3.37 2.06 -10.47
C THR A 65 4.67 2.74 -10.86
N LEU A 66 5.48 3.18 -9.89
CA LEU A 66 6.77 3.82 -10.15
C LEU A 66 7.76 2.87 -10.85
N ARG A 67 7.74 1.59 -10.47
CA ARG A 67 8.60 0.55 -11.08
C ARG A 67 8.30 0.37 -12.58
N TYR A 68 7.03 0.35 -12.96
CA TYR A 68 6.61 0.11 -14.35
C TYR A 68 6.37 1.39 -15.16
N SER A 69 6.46 2.57 -14.54
CA SER A 69 6.37 3.86 -15.23
C SER A 69 7.70 4.34 -15.81
N ARG A 70 8.82 3.73 -15.42
CA ARG A 70 10.15 3.93 -16.03
C ARG A 70 10.31 3.01 -17.23
#